data_AF-A0A554L0H9-F1
#
_entry.id   AF-A0A554L0H9-F1
#
_cell.length_a   1.000
_cell.length_b   1.000
_cell.length_c   1.000
_cell.angle_alpha   90.00
_cell.angle_beta   90.00
_cell.angle_gamma   90.00
#
_symmetry.space_group_name_H-M   'P 1'
#
loop_
_entity.id
_entity.type
_entity.pdbx_description
1 polymer ?
#
loop_
_entity_poly.entity_id
_entity_poly.type
_entity_poly.pdbx_seq_one_letter_code
_entity_poly.pdbx_strand_id
1 'polypeptide(L)' 'MNWCFAIINRRLSELFFEKRGRGVKFLGFAHVKRDEYGTKREQKMIDKDIIKHRFTYRGGKYTRIKVLK' A
#
# COMPACT_ATOMS: atom_id res chain seq x y z
N MET A 1 5.71 7.99 11.41
CA MET A 1 5.99 7.35 10.10
C MET A 1 5.52 5.92 10.20
N ASN A 2 4.73 5.43 9.25
CA ASN A 2 4.08 4.12 9.31
C ASN A 2 4.20 3.38 7.98
N TRP A 3 4.00 2.07 8.04
CA TRP A 3 3.94 1.17 6.89
C TRP A 3 2.55 0.57 6.76
N CYS A 4 2.10 0.36 5.53
CA CYS A 4 0.92 -0.45 5.22
C CYS A 4 1.10 -1.19 3.90
N PHE A 5 0.24 -2.15 3.62
CA PHE A 5 0.24 -2.81 2.32
C PHE A 5 -0.64 -2.07 1.31
N ALA A 6 -0.21 -2.05 0.06
CA ALA A 6 -0.98 -1.48 -1.02
C ALA A 6 -0.72 -2.22 -2.33
N ILE A 7 -1.67 -2.13 -3.26
CA ILE A 7 -1.41 -2.48 -4.65
C ILE A 7 -0.93 -1.23 -5.36
N ILE A 8 0.32 -1.24 -5.82
CA ILE A 8 0.93 -0.16 -6.58
C ILE A 8 1.30 -0.71 -7.94
N ASN A 9 0.79 -0.08 -9.00
CA ASN A 9 1.02 -0.54 -10.39
C ASN A 9 0.70 -2.05 -10.57
N ARG A 10 -0.42 -2.49 -9.98
CA ARG A 10 -0.91 -3.88 -10.00
C ARG A 10 -0.04 -4.91 -9.26
N ARG A 11 0.93 -4.46 -8.43
CA ARG A 11 1.81 -5.33 -7.63
C ARG A 11 1.63 -5.06 -6.13
N LEU A 12 1.71 -6.12 -5.32
CA LEU A 12 1.77 -6.00 -3.87
C LEU A 12 3.02 -5.20 -3.48
N SER A 13 2.83 -4.21 -2.61
CA SER A 13 3.89 -3.32 -2.18
C SER A 13 3.69 -2.91 -0.73
N GLU A 14 4.78 -2.74 -0.01
CA GLU A 14 4.80 -1.99 1.24
C GLU A 14 4.90 -0.51 0.93
N LEU A 15 3.97 0.28 1.47
CA LEU A 15 3.89 1.72 1.28
C LEU A 15 4.32 2.42 2.58
N PHE A 16 5.39 3.21 2.48
CA PHE A 16 5.85 4.06 3.58
C PHE A 16 5.15 5.41 3.53
N PHE A 17 4.56 5.81 4.65
CA PHE A 17 3.82 7.05 4.73
C PHE A 17 3.97 7.78 6.05
N GLU A 18 3.75 9.08 5.97
CA GLU A 18 3.76 9.99 7.10
C GLU A 18 2.42 10.71 7.17
N LYS A 19 1.76 10.66 8.33
CA LYS A 19 0.58 11.48 8.59
C LYS A 19 1.05 12.88 8.98
N ARG A 20 0.67 13.90 8.22
CA ARG A 20 0.96 15.31 8.50
C ARG A 20 -0.35 16.05 8.72
N GLY A 21 -0.70 16.32 9.97
CA GLY A 21 -1.98 16.92 10.35
C GLY A 21 -3.16 16.11 9.83
N ARG A 22 -3.98 16.71 8.95
CA ARG A 22 -5.14 16.06 8.31
C ARG A 22 -4.79 15.27 7.05
N GLY A 23 -3.56 15.41 6.53
CA GLY A 23 -3.11 14.77 5.30
C GLY A 23 -2.25 13.53 5.53
N VAL A 24 -2.07 12.75 4.47
CA VAL A 24 -1.10 11.66 4.41
C VAL A 24 -0.13 11.95 3.26
N LYS A 25 1.16 11.89 3.55
CA LYS A 25 2.23 12.00 2.57
C LYS A 25 2.85 10.62 2.36
N PHE A 26 2.83 10.14 1.12
CA PHE A 26 3.54 8.91 0.75
C PHE A 26 5.00 9.26 0.48
N LEU A 27 5.91 8.50 1.09
CA LEU A 27 7.35 8.75 1.06
C LEU A 27 8.07 7.80 0.11
N GLY A 28 7.59 6.56 -0.01
CA GLY A 28 8.19 5.54 -0.86
C GLY A 28 7.41 4.24 -0.79
N PHE A 29 7.75 3.30 -1.67
CA PHE A 29 7.23 1.94 -1.60
C PHE A 29 8.28 0.93 -2.04
N ALA A 30 8.14 -0.30 -1.58
CA ALA A 30 8.90 -1.44 -2.05
C ALA A 30 7.94 -2.53 -2.53
N HIS A 31 8.24 -3.13 -3.68
CA HIS A 31 7.47 -4.30 -4.15
C HIS A 31 7.89 -5.52 -3.35
N VAL A 32 6.91 -6.23 -2.82
CA VAL A 32 7.11 -7.41 -1.97
C VAL A 32 6.29 -8.58 -2.50
N LYS A 33 6.72 -9.79 -2.19
CA LYS A 33 5.98 -11.02 -2.47
C LYS A 33 5.17 -11.38 -1.24
N ARG A 34 3.96 -11.90 -1.48
CA ARG A 34 3.06 -12.33 -0.41
C ARG A 34 3.66 -13.46 0.43
N ASP A 35 4.49 -14.30 -0.19
CA ASP A 35 5.16 -15.44 0.45
C ASP A 35 6.23 -15.02 1.47
N GLU A 36 6.73 -13.77 1.41
CA GLU A 36 7.66 -13.24 2.42
C GLU A 36 6.99 -13.04 3.79
N TYR A 37 5.65 -13.01 3.83
CA TYR A 37 4.83 -12.81 5.03
C TYR A 37 4.09 -14.10 5.42
N GLY A 38 4.82 -15.07 5.95
CA GLY A 38 4.30 -16.42 6.15
C GLY A 38 3.18 -16.56 7.20
N THR A 39 2.96 -15.57 8.08
CA THR A 39 1.98 -15.75 9.17
C THR A 39 0.55 -15.45 8.72
N LYS A 40 -0.43 -16.23 9.23
CA LYS A 40 -1.87 -15.99 9.00
C LYS A 40 -2.32 -14.57 9.35
N ARG A 41 -1.63 -13.91 10.30
CA ARG A 41 -1.93 -12.55 10.73
C ARG A 41 -1.52 -11.54 9.66
N GLU A 42 -0.31 -11.66 9.12
CA GLU A 42 0.19 -10.76 8.08
C GLU A 42 -0.61 -10.93 6.79
N GLN A 43 -0.93 -12.16 6.42
CA GLN A 43 -1.80 -12.46 5.27
C GLN A 43 -3.15 -11.73 5.38
N LYS A 44 -3.78 -11.77 6.56
CA LYS A 44 -5.03 -11.03 6.83
C LYS A 44 -4.83 -9.51 6.82
N MET A 45 -3.67 -9.00 7.24
CA MET A 45 -3.36 -7.57 7.17
C MET A 45 -3.21 -7.12 5.71
N ILE A 46 -2.45 -7.87 4.91
CA ILE A 46 -2.33 -7.66 3.46
C ILE A 46 -3.71 -7.60 2.83
N ASP A 47 -4.58 -8.59 3.08
CA ASP A 47 -5.92 -8.62 2.49
C ASP A 47 -6.76 -7.40 2.86
N LYS A 48 -6.79 -7.02 4.14
CA LYS A 48 -7.55 -5.86 4.61
C LYS A 48 -7.07 -4.55 3.98
N ASP A 49 -5.76 -4.44 3.81
CA ASP A 49 -5.13 -3.22 3.31
C ASP A 49 -5.28 -3.09 1.79
N ILE A 50 -4.99 -4.14 1.01
CA ILE A 50 -5.04 -4.11 -0.46
C ILE A 50 -6.44 -3.90 -1.04
N ILE A 51 -7.50 -4.17 -0.26
CA ILE A 51 -8.88 -3.87 -0.62
C ILE A 51 -9.10 -2.35 -0.66
N LYS A 52 -8.48 -1.60 0.26
CA LYS A 52 -8.71 -0.16 0.43
C LYS A 52 -7.66 0.70 -0.28
N HIS A 53 -6.46 0.15 -0.44
CA HIS A 53 -5.24 0.86 -0.81
C HIS A 53 -4.73 0.36 -2.16
N ARG A 54 -5.27 0.96 -3.23
CA ARG A 54 -4.80 0.75 -4.60
C ARG A 54 -4.36 2.06 -5.22
N PHE A 55 -3.17 2.08 -5.77
CA PHE A 55 -2.55 3.27 -6.35
C PHE A 55 -1.85 2.94 -7.67
N THR A 56 -1.69 3.97 -8.50
CA THR A 56 -0.68 3.99 -9.56
C THR A 56 0.42 4.96 -9.15
N TYR A 57 1.65 4.64 -9.50
CA TYR A 57 2.80 5.51 -9.30
C TYR A 57 3.46 5.80 -10.65
N ARG A 58 3.46 7.06 -11.07
CA ARG A 58 4.07 7.52 -12.33
C ARG A 58 4.62 8.92 -12.15
N GLY A 59 5.87 9.16 -12.57
CA GLY A 59 6.50 10.49 -12.53
C GLY A 59 6.55 11.09 -11.13
N GLY A 60 6.84 10.29 -10.10
CA GLY A 60 6.94 10.77 -8.72
C GLY A 60 5.61 10.94 -7.97
N LYS A 61 4.47 10.72 -8.64
CA LYS A 61 3.14 10.98 -8.08
C LYS A 61 2.36 9.68 -7.87
N TYR A 62 1.65 9.60 -6.75
CA TYR A 62 0.71 8.53 -6.45
C TYR A 62 -0.71 8.97 -6.80
N THR A 63 -1.43 8.16 -7.55
CA THR A 63 -2.85 8.37 -7.87
C THR A 63 -3.67 7.21 -7.33
N ARG A 64 -4.64 7.51 -6.46
CA ARG A 64 -5.53 6.48 -5.90
C ARG A 64 -6.47 5.95 -6.98
N ILE A 65 -6.52 4.63 -7.12
CA ILE A 65 -7.47 3.95 -7.98
C ILE A 65 -8.75 3.74 -7.18
N LYS A 66 -9.90 4.17 -7.73
CA LYS A 66 -11.20 3.86 -7.15
C LYS A 66 -11.40 2.34 -7.24
N VAL A 67 -11.57 1.70 -6.09
CA VAL A 67 -12.03 0.32 -6.02
C VAL A 67 -13.55 0.41 -6.08
N LEU A 68 -14.13 -0.03 -7.21
CA LEU A 68 -15.58 -0.21 -7.31
C LEU A 68 -15.97 -1.26 -6.26
N LYS A 69 -16.93 -0.91 -5.40
CA LYS A 69 -17.46 -1.79 -4.35
C LYS A 69 -18.21 -2.97 -4.96
#